data_AF-A0A2G2MAD1-F1
#
_entry.id   AF-A0A2G2MAD1-F1
#
_cell.length_a   1.000
_cell.length_b   1.000
_cell.length_c   1.000
_cell.angle_alpha   90.00
_cell.angle_beta   90.00
_cell.angle_gamma   90.00
#
_symmetry.space_group_name_H-M   'P 1'
#
loop_
_entity.id
_entity.type
_entity.pdbx_description
1 polymer ?
#
loop_
_entity_poly.entity_id
_entity_poly.type
_entity_poly.pdbx_seq_one_letter_code
_entity_poly.pdbx_strand_id
1 'polypeptide(L)'
;MFGLPLRKGFSMKVSGVILNRPDMHDIAAELGVSTSDVLTKDGILTVYNTSKTSQEIIDDNALATFVAMALNISPEDISELKEVEEERVELDFDLSEFEDDD
;
A
#
# COMPACT_ATOMS: atom_id res chain seq x y z
N MET A 1 24.96 -5.76 6.94
CA MET A 1 23.96 -4.84 6.35
C MET A 1 22.58 -5.39 6.72
N PHE A 2 22.05 -5.02 7.89
CA PHE A 2 20.76 -5.52 8.37
C PHE A 2 19.66 -4.53 7.96
N GLY A 3 19.29 -4.56 6.68
CA GLY A 3 18.05 -3.94 6.25
C GLY A 3 16.91 -4.92 6.50
N LEU A 4 15.77 -4.42 7.00
CA LEU A 4 14.54 -5.21 7.02
C LEU A 4 14.24 -5.76 5.61
N PRO A 5 13.65 -6.96 5.50
CA PRO A 5 13.23 -7.49 4.22
C PRO A 5 12.26 -6.51 3.56
N LEU A 6 12.43 -6.29 2.26
CA LEU A 6 11.55 -5.43 1.49
C LEU A 6 10.14 -6.03 1.49
N ARG A 7 9.14 -5.19 1.74
CA ARG A 7 7.74 -5.63 1.71
C ARG A 7 7.31 -5.84 0.27
N LYS A 8 6.62 -6.95 0.02
CA LYS A 8 5.95 -7.21 -1.26
C LYS A 8 4.48 -6.86 -1.14
N GLY A 9 3.90 -6.42 -2.24
CA GLY A 9 2.53 -5.94 -2.25
C GLY A 9 1.98 -5.85 -3.65
N PHE A 10 0.87 -5.14 -3.76
CA PHE A 10 0.16 -4.92 -5.01
C PHE A 10 -0.17 -3.44 -5.15
N SER A 11 0.03 -2.92 -6.34
CA SER A 11 -0.50 -1.62 -6.74
C SER A 11 -1.68 -1.82 -7.70
N MET A 12 -2.68 -0.98 -7.56
CA MET A 12 -3.84 -0.95 -8.43
C MET A 12 -4.32 0.48 -8.60
N LYS A 13 -4.88 0.78 -9.77
CA LYS A 13 -5.50 2.06 -10.05
C LYS A 13 -6.97 1.99 -9.67
N VAL A 14 -7.39 2.93 -8.82
CA VAL A 14 -8.78 3.07 -8.40
C VAL A 14 -9.38 4.28 -9.11
N SER A 15 -10.42 4.05 -9.90
CA SER A 15 -11.15 5.09 -10.63
C SER A 15 -12.47 5.40 -9.93
N GLY A 16 -13.05 6.57 -10.23
CA GLY A 16 -14.39 6.92 -9.76
C GLY A 16 -14.50 7.42 -8.31
N VAL A 17 -13.44 7.30 -7.50
CA VAL A 17 -13.40 7.80 -6.12
C VAL A 17 -12.09 8.49 -5.77
N ILE A 18 -12.14 9.40 -4.79
CA ILE A 18 -10.96 10.01 -4.18
C ILE A 18 -10.66 9.23 -2.91
N LEU A 19 -9.50 8.57 -2.87
CA LEU A 19 -9.07 7.79 -1.71
C LEU A 19 -8.68 8.73 -0.56
N ASN A 20 -9.41 8.65 0.54
CA ASN A 20 -9.19 9.42 1.76
C ASN A 20 -8.67 8.53 2.89
N ARG A 21 -8.27 9.16 3.99
CA ARG A 21 -7.75 8.45 5.16
C ARG A 21 -8.70 7.40 5.76
N PRO A 22 -10.03 7.62 5.87
CA PRO A 22 -10.96 6.60 6.34
C PRO A 22 -10.96 5.35 5.45
N ASP A 23 -10.93 5.55 4.13
CA ASP A 23 -10.90 4.46 3.16
C ASP A 23 -9.67 3.55 3.35
N MET A 24 -8.53 4.14 3.72
CA MET A 24 -7.32 3.38 4.03
C MET A 24 -7.45 2.53 5.31
N HIS A 25 -8.21 3.03 6.30
CA HIS A 25 -8.54 2.25 7.50
C HIS A 25 -9.44 1.06 7.16
N ASP A 26 -10.44 1.27 6.31
CA ASP A 26 -11.39 0.22 5.92
C ASP A 26 -10.71 -0.85 5.08
N ILE A 27 -9.89 -0.46 4.09
CA ILE A 27 -9.07 -1.39 3.29
C ILE A 27 -8.12 -2.19 4.19
N ALA A 28 -7.45 -1.53 5.13
CA ALA A 28 -6.51 -2.21 6.03
C ALA A 28 -7.22 -3.23 6.92
N ALA A 29 -8.39 -2.88 7.46
CA ALA A 29 -9.19 -3.77 8.28
C ALA A 29 -9.67 -4.99 7.49
N GLU A 30 -10.15 -4.78 6.27
CA GLU A 30 -10.68 -5.83 5.40
C GLU A 30 -9.57 -6.81 4.96
N LEU A 31 -8.38 -6.30 4.64
CA LEU A 31 -7.24 -7.11 4.21
C LEU A 31 -6.41 -7.68 5.38
N GLY A 32 -6.74 -7.30 6.61
CA GLY A 32 -6.02 -7.74 7.82
C GLY A 32 -4.60 -7.19 7.94
N VAL A 33 -4.31 -6.05 7.30
CA VAL A 33 -2.98 -5.40 7.31
C VAL A 33 -2.99 -4.14 8.17
N SER A 34 -1.81 -3.57 8.44
CA SER A 34 -1.73 -2.27 9.12
C SER A 34 -2.12 -1.15 8.15
N THR A 35 -2.69 -0.06 8.67
CA THR A 35 -2.92 1.16 7.87
C THR A 35 -1.64 1.77 7.32
N SER A 36 -0.48 1.48 7.94
CA SER A 36 0.84 1.88 7.43
C SER A 36 1.31 1.07 6.21
N ASP A 37 0.63 -0.05 5.92
CA ASP A 37 0.90 -0.91 4.77
C ASP A 37 0.02 -0.55 3.57
N VAL A 38 -0.96 0.33 3.77
CA VAL A 38 -1.80 0.89 2.71
C VAL A 38 -1.25 2.26 2.38
N LEU A 39 -0.96 2.52 1.10
CA LEU A 39 -0.48 3.80 0.59
C LEU A 39 -1.33 4.22 -0.59
N THR A 40 -1.60 5.52 -0.73
CA THR A 40 -2.23 6.05 -1.93
C THR A 40 -1.41 7.20 -2.49
N LYS A 41 -1.31 7.26 -3.81
CA LYS A 41 -0.66 8.36 -4.53
C LYS A 41 -1.26 8.47 -5.92
N ASP A 42 -1.74 9.66 -6.29
CA ASP A 42 -2.24 9.97 -7.63
C ASP A 42 -3.34 9.00 -8.14
N GLY A 43 -4.22 8.53 -7.25
CA GLY A 43 -5.28 7.55 -7.58
C GLY A 43 -4.80 6.10 -7.69
N ILE A 44 -3.52 5.85 -7.40
CA ILE A 44 -2.95 4.50 -7.27
C ILE A 44 -2.98 4.12 -5.79
N LEU A 45 -3.60 2.98 -5.52
CA LEU A 45 -3.59 2.32 -4.22
C LEU A 45 -2.50 1.25 -4.22
N THR A 46 -1.61 1.30 -3.24
CA THR A 46 -0.60 0.26 -2.99
C THR A 46 -0.90 -0.37 -1.64
N VAL A 47 -0.96 -1.70 -1.60
CA VAL A 47 -1.14 -2.48 -0.37
C VAL A 47 0.01 -3.45 -0.23
N TYR A 48 0.75 -3.35 0.86
CA TYR A 48 1.78 -4.32 1.23
C TYR A 48 1.16 -5.51 1.94
N ASN A 49 1.53 -6.70 1.47
CA ASN A 49 1.08 -7.96 2.01
C ASN A 49 1.94 -8.31 3.23
N THR A 50 1.47 -7.91 4.41
CA THR A 50 2.13 -8.16 5.68
C THR A 50 1.40 -9.20 6.55
N SER A 51 0.24 -9.68 6.10
CA SER A 51 -0.62 -10.60 6.86
C SER A 51 -0.91 -11.90 6.11
N LYS A 52 -1.28 -12.96 6.85
CA LYS A 52 -1.73 -14.22 6.23
C LYS A 52 -3.04 -14.04 5.47
N THR A 53 -3.95 -13.24 6.01
CA THR A 53 -5.26 -12.96 5.40
C THR A 53 -5.09 -12.27 4.05
N SER A 54 -4.20 -11.28 3.96
CA SER A 54 -3.90 -10.63 2.68
C SER A 54 -3.31 -11.62 1.67
N GLN A 55 -2.41 -12.52 2.09
CA GLN A 55 -1.87 -13.56 1.20
C GLN A 55 -2.96 -14.51 0.68
N GLU A 56 -3.89 -14.97 1.52
CA GLU A 56 -4.99 -15.85 1.09
C GLU A 56 -5.89 -15.14 0.07
N ILE A 57 -6.22 -13.87 0.29
CA ILE A 57 -7.02 -13.05 -0.65
C ILE A 57 -6.31 -12.89 -2.02
N ILE A 58 -4.99 -12.75 -2.00
CA ILE A 58 -4.16 -12.67 -3.21
C ILE A 58 -4.15 -14.02 -3.94
N ASP A 59 -3.96 -15.11 -3.21
CA ASP A 59 -3.92 -16.47 -3.76
C ASP A 59 -5.26 -16.85 -4.41
N ASP A 60 -6.37 -16.35 -3.86
CA ASP A 60 -7.73 -16.50 -4.39
C ASP A 60 -8.07 -15.52 -5.53
N ASN A 61 -7.13 -14.66 -5.94
CA ASN A 61 -7.33 -13.60 -6.94
C ASN A 61 -8.53 -12.69 -6.61
N ALA A 62 -8.81 -12.48 -5.32
CA ALA A 62 -9.97 -11.75 -4.81
C ALA A 62 -9.64 -10.31 -4.38
N LEU A 63 -8.37 -9.89 -4.47
CA LEU A 63 -7.90 -8.60 -3.94
C LEU A 63 -8.70 -7.40 -4.46
N ALA A 64 -8.97 -7.34 -5.77
CA ALA A 64 -9.77 -6.26 -6.34
C ALA A 64 -11.20 -6.24 -5.76
N THR A 65 -11.81 -7.41 -5.56
CA THR A 65 -13.15 -7.51 -4.97
C THR A 65 -13.19 -6.97 -3.54
N PHE A 66 -12.23 -7.37 -2.70
CA PHE A 66 -12.16 -6.91 -1.31
C PHE A 66 -11.91 -5.40 -1.21
N VAL A 67 -11.02 -4.86 -2.04
CA VAL A 67 -10.80 -3.42 -2.11
C VAL A 67 -12.05 -2.68 -2.60
N ALA A 68 -12.74 -3.22 -3.62
CA ALA A 68 -13.97 -2.62 -4.12
C ALA A 68 -15.08 -2.61 -3.06
N MET A 69 -15.19 -3.69 -2.28
CA MET A 69 -16.12 -3.79 -1.15
C MET A 69 -15.79 -2.77 -0.05
N ALA A 70 -14.53 -2.65 0.34
CA ALA A 70 -14.09 -1.69 1.35
C ALA A 70 -14.37 -0.23 0.92
N LEU A 71 -14.22 0.06 -0.37
CA LEU A 71 -14.47 1.38 -0.95
C LEU A 71 -15.93 1.61 -1.37
N ASN A 72 -16.78 0.58 -1.29
CA ASN A 72 -18.15 0.60 -1.79
C ASN A 72 -18.25 1.07 -3.25
N ILE A 73 -17.35 0.56 -4.11
CA ILE A 73 -17.29 0.82 -5.56
C ILE A 73 -17.48 -0.47 -6.36
N SER A 74 -17.58 -0.36 -7.69
CA SER A 74 -17.58 -1.54 -8.56
C SER A 74 -16.15 -2.11 -8.70
N PRO A 75 -15.96 -3.44 -8.74
CA PRO A 75 -14.67 -4.03 -9.10
C PRO A 75 -14.17 -3.59 -10.48
N GLU A 76 -15.08 -3.17 -11.38
CA GLU A 76 -14.73 -2.64 -12.70
C GLU A 76 -13.98 -1.30 -12.64
N ASP A 77 -14.12 -0.57 -11.54
CA ASP A 77 -13.41 0.69 -11.30
C ASP A 77 -11.96 0.47 -10.83
N ILE A 78 -11.57 -0.79 -10.59
CA ILE A 78 -10.21 -1.19 -10.23
C ILE A 78 -9.52 -1.77 -11.46
N SER A 79 -8.34 -1.24 -11.75
CA SER A 79 -7.57 -1.63 -12.93
C SER A 79 -6.06 -1.64 -12.64
N GLU A 80 -5.28 -2.10 -13.62
CA GLU A 80 -3.82 -2.07 -13.56
C GLU A 80 -3.20 -2.76 -12.34
N LEU A 81 -3.82 -3.87 -11.88
CA LEU A 81 -3.29 -4.66 -10.77
C LEU A 81 -1.89 -5.21 -11.12
N LYS A 82 -0.88 -4.82 -10.34
CA LYS A 82 0.53 -5.20 -10.53
C LYS A 82 1.16 -5.50 -9.19
N GLU A 83 1.97 -6.55 -9.14
CA GLU A 83 2.87 -6.82 -8.02
C GLU A 83 3.92 -5.71 -7.91
N VAL A 84 4.19 -5.29 -6.67
CA VAL A 84 5.20 -4.29 -6.36
C VAL A 84 6.05 -4.75 -5.18
N GLU A 85 7.31 -4.33 -5.18
CA GLU A 85 8.22 -4.49 -4.05
C GLU A 85 8.57 -3.10 -3.53
N GLU A 86 8.65 -2.96 -2.21
CA GLU A 86 9.03 -1.73 -1.55
C GLU A 86 10.43 -1.30 -2.01
N GLU A 87 10.54 -0.04 -2.47
CA GLU A 87 11.84 0.55 -2.79
C GLU A 87 12.45 1.15 -1.54
N ARG A 88 13.72 0.84 -1.27
CA ARG A 88 14.47 1.51 -0.21
C ARG A 88 14.74 2.94 -0.65
N VAL A 89 14.19 3.90 0.09
CA VAL A 89 14.65 5.28 0.00
C VAL A 89 15.92 5.37 0.85
N GLU A 90 17.07 5.46 0.19
CA GLU A 90 18.30 5.89 0.86
C GLU A 90 18.13 7.36 1.23
N LEU A 91 17.85 7.63 2.51
CA LEU A 91 17.94 8.97 3.06
C LEU A 91 19.43 9.24 3.29
N ASP A 92 20.06 9.94 2.35
CA ASP A 92 21.33 10.62 2.60
C ASP A 92 21.06 11.74 3.61
N PHE A 93 21.09 11.39 4.90
CA PHE A 93 21.12 12.37 5.96
C PHE A 93 22.48 13.07 5.88
N ASP A 94 22.49 14.26 5.29
CA ASP A 94 23.64 15.13 5.30
C ASP A 94 23.84 15.68 6.72
N LEU A 95 24.70 15.01 7.50
CA LEU A 95 25.05 15.41 8.85
C LEU A 95 25.90 16.71 8.88
N SER A 96 26.35 17.21 7.72
CA SER A 96 27.09 18.48 7.66
C SER A 96 26.19 19.71 7.91
N GLU A 97 24.86 19.61 7.80
CA GLU A 97 23.94 20.68 8.21
C GLU A 97 23.79 20.83 9.73
N PHE A 98 24.31 19.89 10.52
CA PHE A 98 24.22 19.91 11.99
C PHE A 98 25.56 20.25 12.68
N GLU A 99 26.64 20.45 11.92
CA GLU A 99 27.90 21.02 12.43
C GLU A 99 27.81 22.56 12.36
N ASP A 100 27.06 23.16 13.29
CA ASP A 100 27.19 24.60 13.55
C ASP A 100 28.54 24.89 14.23
N ASP A 101 29.27 25.84 13.62
CA ASP A 101 30.57 26.45 13.97
C ASP A 101 30.76 26.71 15.49
N ASP A 102 31.85 26.21 16.08
CA ASP A 102 32.32 26.52 17.45
C ASP A 102 33.27 27.73 17.45
#